data_AF-A0A8J6DJR8-F1
#
_entry.id   AF-A0A8J6DJR8-F1
#
_cell.length_a   1.000
_cell.length_b   1.000
_cell.length_c   1.000
_cell.angle_alpha   90.00
_cell.angle_beta   90.00
_cell.angle_gamma   90.00
#
_symmetry.space_group_name_H-M   'P 1'
#
loop_
_entity.id
_entity.type
_entity.pdbx_description
1 polymer ?
#
loop_
_entity_poly.entity_id
_entity_poly.type
_entity_poly.pdbx_seq_one_letter_code
_entity_poly.pdbx_strand_id
1 'polypeptide(L)'
;MEGAKEKKKKWLNKASLNMLRIVEPYIAWGYPNLNSVNEFIYKHGYSKINKKRIALTDNALIARSLGKYGIICMEDLIHKLSTGKRFKEANNFL
;
A
#
# COMPACT_ATOMS: atom_id res chain seq x y z
N MET A 1 -6.43 -23.88 -12.32
CA MET A 1 -6.46 -22.97 -11.15
C MET A 1 -5.23 -22.04 -11.08
N GLU A 2 -4.65 -21.63 -12.21
CA GLU A 2 -3.43 -20.79 -12.24
C GLU A 2 -3.69 -19.27 -12.23
N GLY A 3 -4.88 -18.82 -12.64
CA GLY A 3 -5.20 -17.39 -12.81
C GLY A 3 -5.27 -16.55 -11.52
N ALA A 4 -5.27 -17.17 -10.34
CA ALA A 4 -5.30 -16.44 -9.06
C ALA A 4 -3.90 -16.03 -8.56
N LYS A 5 -2.83 -16.67 -9.06
CA LYS A 5 -1.45 -16.36 -8.65
C LYS A 5 -0.86 -15.16 -9.39
N GLU A 6 -1.33 -14.88 -10.61
CA GLU A 6 -0.86 -13.76 -11.44
C GLU A 6 -1.21 -12.39 -10.81
N LYS A 7 -2.42 -12.28 -10.22
CA LYS A 7 -2.89 -11.01 -9.62
C LYS A 7 -2.14 -10.61 -8.35
N LYS A 8 -1.52 -11.57 -7.63
CA LYS A 8 -0.79 -11.32 -6.38
C LYS A 8 0.63 -10.75 -6.60
N LYS A 9 1.16 -10.76 -7.83
CA LYS A 9 2.56 -10.38 -8.14
C LYS A 9 2.75 -8.95 -8.64
N LYS A 10 1.70 -8.15 -8.77
CA LYS A 10 1.75 -6.91 -9.58
C LYS A 10 2.68 -5.80 -9.05
N TRP A 11 3.04 -5.84 -7.76
CA TRP A 11 3.96 -4.88 -7.14
C TRP A 11 5.38 -5.43 -6.92
N LEU A 12 5.52 -6.75 -6.95
CA LEU A 12 6.74 -7.43 -6.58
C LEU A 12 7.57 -7.69 -7.82
N ASN A 13 8.49 -6.77 -8.11
CA ASN A 13 9.37 -6.88 -9.25
C ASN A 13 10.53 -7.84 -8.97
N LYS A 14 11.15 -8.38 -10.03
CA LYS A 14 12.36 -9.24 -9.92
C LYS A 14 13.48 -8.55 -9.13
N ALA A 15 13.65 -7.24 -9.33
CA ALA A 15 14.60 -6.44 -8.56
C ALA A 15 14.26 -6.38 -7.06
N SER A 16 12.99 -6.12 -6.72
CA SER A 16 12.53 -6.08 -5.33
C SER A 16 12.67 -7.43 -4.63
N LEU A 17 12.40 -8.53 -5.34
CA LEU A 17 12.58 -9.88 -4.81
C LEU A 17 14.06 -10.17 -4.52
N ASN A 18 14.98 -9.71 -5.39
CA ASN A 18 16.40 -9.88 -5.16
C ASN A 18 16.88 -9.08 -3.93
N MET A 19 16.36 -7.86 -3.73
CA MET A 19 16.63 -7.08 -2.51
C MET A 19 16.09 -7.80 -1.27
N LEU A 20 14.87 -8.35 -1.31
CA LEU A 20 14.26 -9.09 -0.20
C LEU A 20 15.06 -10.35 0.17
N ARG A 21 15.65 -11.03 -0.82
CA ARG A 21 16.45 -12.24 -0.60
C ARG A 21 17.74 -11.98 0.17
N ILE A 22 18.33 -10.79 0.03
CA ILE A 22 19.52 -10.38 0.78
C ILE A 22 19.17 -10.13 2.25
N VAL A 23 18.00 -9.55 2.51
CA VAL A 23 17.55 -9.16 3.86
C VAL A 23 16.71 -10.23 4.56
N GLU A 24 16.46 -11.37 3.91
CA GLU A 24 15.65 -12.48 4.40
C GLU A 24 15.93 -12.91 5.86
N PRO A 25 17.19 -12.98 6.36
CA PRO A 25 17.44 -13.36 7.75
C PRO A 25 17.02 -12.31 8.79
N TYR A 26 16.74 -11.06 8.38
CA TYR A 26 16.41 -9.96 9.28
C TYR A 26 14.92 -9.59 9.30
N ILE A 27 14.15 -10.03 8.30
CA ILE A 27 12.76 -9.62 8.13
C ILE A 27 11.84 -10.80 7.82
N ALA A 28 10.66 -10.82 8.43
CA ALA A 28 9.57 -11.69 8.02
C ALA A 28 8.65 -10.92 7.05
N TRP A 29 8.42 -11.47 5.86
CA TRP A 29 7.55 -10.87 4.87
C TRP A 29 6.69 -11.92 4.15
N GLY A 30 5.54 -11.50 3.63
CA GLY A 30 4.58 -12.37 2.97
C GLY A 30 3.51 -11.58 2.25
N TYR A 31 2.55 -12.29 1.64
CA TYR A 31 1.43 -11.65 0.95
C TYR A 31 0.31 -11.34 1.95
N PRO A 32 -0.07 -10.07 2.12
CA PRO A 32 -1.12 -9.71 3.08
C PRO A 32 -2.50 -10.12 2.55
N ASN A 33 -3.44 -10.33 3.48
CA ASN A 33 -4.86 -10.48 3.17
C ASN A 33 -5.54 -9.09 3.15
N LEU A 34 -6.65 -8.95 2.44
CA LEU A 34 -7.40 -7.68 2.36
C LEU A 34 -7.80 -7.17 3.75
N ASN A 35 -8.28 -8.06 4.61
CA ASN A 35 -8.66 -7.73 5.99
C ASN A 35 -7.46 -7.21 6.80
N SER A 36 -6.29 -7.82 6.64
CA SER A 36 -5.07 -7.40 7.33
C SER A 36 -4.60 -6.01 6.86
N VAL A 37 -4.68 -5.72 5.55
CA VAL A 37 -4.38 -4.38 5.02
C VAL A 37 -5.37 -3.36 5.58
N ASN A 38 -6.66 -3.72 5.60
CA ASN A 38 -7.73 -2.86 6.08
C ASN A 38 -7.50 -2.46 7.55
N GLU A 39 -7.36 -3.44 8.45
CA GLU A 39 -7.10 -3.19 9.86
C GLU A 39 -5.81 -2.39 10.09
N PHE A 40 -4.76 -2.67 9.31
CA PHE A 40 -3.49 -1.95 9.44
C PHE A 40 -3.64 -0.47 9.08
N ILE A 41 -4.33 -0.15 7.99
CA ILE A 41 -4.54 1.23 7.56
C ILE A 41 -5.44 1.99 8.54
N TYR A 42 -6.48 1.36 9.11
CA TYR A 42 -7.33 2.05 10.10
C TYR A 42 -6.64 2.24 11.45
N LYS A 43 -5.89 1.25 11.95
CA LYS A 43 -5.26 1.31 13.28
C LYS A 43 -3.91 2.01 13.28
N HIS A 44 -3.13 1.83 12.22
CA HIS A 44 -1.75 2.29 12.11
C HIS A 44 -1.51 3.13 10.84
N GLY A 45 -2.55 3.57 10.15
CA GLY A 45 -2.43 4.47 9.01
C GLY A 45 -1.95 5.84 9.43
N TYR A 46 -0.74 6.17 8.99
CA TYR A 46 -0.24 7.55 8.99
C TYR A 46 -0.01 7.97 7.56
N SER A 47 -0.10 9.26 7.32
CA SER A 47 0.21 9.89 6.04
C SER A 47 1.44 10.77 6.18
N LYS A 48 2.26 10.79 5.14
CA LYS A 48 3.43 11.64 4.99
C LYS A 48 3.05 12.88 4.18
N ILE A 49 2.62 13.93 4.88
CA ILE A 49 2.25 15.22 4.27
C ILE A 49 3.28 16.26 4.70
N ASN A 50 3.88 16.99 3.75
CA ASN A 50 4.91 18.00 4.01
C ASN A 50 6.07 17.50 4.89
N LYS A 51 6.51 16.26 4.66
CA LYS A 51 7.55 15.56 5.45
C LYS A 51 7.19 15.35 6.93
N LYS A 52 5.94 15.58 7.33
CA LYS A 52 5.42 15.30 8.67
C LYS A 52 4.55 14.05 8.63
N ARG A 53 4.59 13.28 9.71
CA ARG A 53 3.72 12.11 9.93
C ARG A 53 2.42 12.57 10.57
N ILE A 54 1.31 12.43 9.85
CA ILE A 54 -0.03 12.87 10.28
C ILE A 54 -0.95 11.66 10.31
N ALA A 55 -1.68 11.43 11.39
CA ALA A 55 -2.64 10.33 11.47
C ALA A 55 -3.74 10.47 10.40
N LEU A 56 -4.13 9.36 9.78
CA LEU A 56 -5.20 9.32 8.79
C LEU A 56 -6.56 9.37 9.48
N THR A 57 -7.03 10.57 9.80
CA THR A 57 -8.32 10.78 10.48
C THR A 57 -9.45 11.17 9.53
N ASP A 58 -9.13 11.83 8.41
CA ASP A 58 -10.13 12.44 7.53
C ASP A 58 -9.82 12.20 6.05
N ASN A 59 -10.87 11.95 5.26
CA ASN A 59 -10.76 11.67 3.83
C ASN A 59 -10.32 12.90 3.02
N ALA A 60 -10.57 14.12 3.48
CA ALA A 60 -10.12 15.32 2.76
C ALA A 60 -8.59 15.43 2.72
N LEU A 61 -7.88 14.90 3.72
CA LEU A 61 -6.41 14.82 3.71
C LEU A 61 -5.90 13.92 2.58
N ILE A 62 -6.60 12.81 2.33
CA ILE A 62 -6.31 11.85 1.26
C ILE A 62 -6.62 12.49 -0.09
N ALA A 63 -7.83 13.02 -0.27
CA ALA A 63 -8.27 13.66 -1.50
C ALA A 63 -7.36 14.83 -1.90
N ARG A 64 -6.92 15.65 -0.94
CA ARG A 64 -6.00 16.77 -1.21
C ARG A 64 -4.64 16.30 -1.75
N SER A 65 -4.13 15.18 -1.26
CA SER A 65 -2.78 14.70 -1.58
C SER A 65 -2.77 13.79 -2.82
N LEU A 66 -3.79 12.93 -2.95
CA LEU A 66 -3.86 11.86 -3.94
C LEU A 66 -5.04 11.98 -4.90
N GLY A 67 -5.83 13.07 -4.84
CA GLY A 67 -6.98 13.30 -5.71
C GLY A 67 -6.62 13.29 -7.19
N LYS A 68 -5.43 13.78 -7.57
CA LYS A 68 -4.88 13.68 -8.94
C LYS A 68 -4.73 12.25 -9.45
N TYR A 69 -4.62 11.28 -8.54
CA TYR A 69 -4.52 9.86 -8.84
C TYR A 69 -5.87 9.14 -8.72
N GLY A 70 -6.96 9.89 -8.56
CA GLY A 70 -8.32 9.40 -8.35
C GLY A 70 -8.48 8.63 -7.05
N ILE A 71 -7.64 8.91 -6.03
CA ILE A 71 -7.77 8.35 -4.67
C ILE A 71 -8.43 9.44 -3.84
N ILE A 72 -9.70 9.23 -3.49
CA ILE A 72 -10.48 10.26 -2.80
C ILE A 72 -10.69 9.85 -1.34
N CYS A 73 -10.90 8.55 -1.08
CA CYS A 73 -11.21 8.02 0.24
C CYS A 73 -10.21 6.95 0.72
N MET A 74 -10.27 6.58 2.00
CA MET A 74 -9.50 5.46 2.55
C MET A 74 -9.77 4.14 1.80
N GLU A 75 -11.03 3.86 1.43
CA GLU A 75 -11.41 2.64 0.71
C GLU A 75 -10.67 2.53 -0.65
N ASP A 76 -10.58 3.65 -1.38
CA ASP A 76 -9.82 3.71 -2.64
C ASP A 76 -8.34 3.43 -2.42
N LEU A 77 -7.79 3.90 -1.30
CA LEU A 77 -6.40 3.68 -0.93
C LEU A 77 -6.14 2.19 -0.66
N ILE A 78 -6.97 1.55 0.17
CA ILE A 78 -6.90 0.11 0.49
C ILE A 78 -7.06 -0.72 -0.78
N HIS A 79 -8.07 -0.41 -1.58
CA HIS A 79 -8.31 -1.10 -2.85
C HIS A 79 -7.10 -0.97 -3.78
N LYS A 80 -6.50 0.22 -3.88
CA LYS A 80 -5.32 0.40 -4.73
C LYS A 80 -4.10 -0.32 -4.19
N LEU A 81 -3.86 -0.38 -2.88
CA LEU A 81 -2.78 -1.17 -2.27
C LEU A 81 -2.94 -2.68 -2.48
N SER A 82 -4.18 -3.17 -2.61
CA SER A 82 -4.46 -4.57 -2.93
C SER A 82 -4.32 -4.88 -4.43
N THR A 83 -4.90 -4.03 -5.30
CA THR A 83 -5.20 -4.39 -6.70
C THR A 83 -4.05 -4.26 -7.70
N GLY A 84 -3.03 -3.47 -7.45
CA GLY A 84 -1.89 -3.37 -8.39
C GLY A 84 -1.77 -2.05 -9.16
N LYS A 85 -2.67 -1.09 -8.97
CA LYS A 85 -2.68 0.16 -9.76
C LYS A 85 -2.27 1.37 -8.91
N ARG A 86 -1.24 2.11 -9.35
CA ARG A 86 -0.68 3.29 -8.64
C ARG A 86 -0.19 2.98 -7.21
N PHE A 87 0.56 1.87 -7.05
CA PHE A 87 1.14 1.48 -5.75
C PHE A 87 2.03 2.55 -5.19
N LYS A 88 2.88 3.09 -6.07
CA LYS A 88 4.07 3.83 -5.66
C LYS A 88 3.63 5.11 -4.98
N GLU A 89 2.58 5.71 -5.53
CA GLU A 89 1.92 6.90 -5.03
C GLU A 89 1.19 6.62 -3.71
N ALA A 90 0.44 5.52 -3.61
CA ALA A 90 -0.24 5.13 -2.37
C ALA A 90 0.75 4.78 -1.24
N ASN A 91 1.80 4.00 -1.54
CA ASN A 91 2.81 3.55 -0.59
C ASN A 91 3.77 4.68 -0.15
N ASN A 92 4.03 5.67 -1.01
CA ASN A 92 4.82 6.85 -0.61
C ASN A 92 4.00 7.86 0.20
N PHE A 93 2.67 7.80 0.09
CA PHE A 93 1.77 8.67 0.85
C PHE A 93 1.58 8.19 2.29
N LEU A 94 1.56 6.87 2.51
CA LEU A 94 1.65 6.28 3.84
C LEU A 94 3.04 6.55 4.46
#